data_AF-A0A9Q3PWH8-F1
#
_entry.id   AF-A0A9Q3PWH8-F1
#
_cell.length_a   1.000
_cell.length_b   1.000
_cell.length_c   1.000
_cell.angle_alpha   90.00
_cell.angle_beta   90.00
_cell.angle_gamma   90.00
#
_symmetry.space_group_name_H-M   'P 1'
#
loop_
_entity.id
_entity.type
_entity.pdbx_description
1 polymer ?
#
loop_
_entity_poly.entity_id
_entity_poly.type
_entity_poly.pdbx_seq_one_letter_code
_entity_poly.pdbx_strand_id
1 'polypeptide(L)'
;MQKQISVICSVKDTYKKEFLTNQLVEAQINPSLSPKMRHDLIDVFYTCKNAFASDNEPLGTIKWHEVDITLNIDRPYPQVPRRPAYPASPRAREALEKHIQELIQLGVLKKVCHNEEV
;
A
#
# COMPACT_ATOMS: atom_id res chain seq x y z
N MET A 1 6.65 -40.46 -11.35
CA MET A 1 6.99 -39.02 -11.23
C MET A 1 6.19 -38.08 -12.15
N GLN A 2 5.48 -38.56 -13.19
CA GLN A 2 4.77 -37.69 -14.15
C GLN A 2 3.43 -37.10 -13.66
N LYS A 3 2.77 -37.69 -12.65
CA LYS A 3 1.47 -37.21 -12.14
C LYS A 3 1.51 -35.89 -11.38
N GLN A 4 2.66 -35.49 -10.82
CA GLN A 4 2.73 -34.25 -10.03
C GLN A 4 2.84 -33.00 -10.91
N ILE A 5 3.43 -33.11 -12.10
CA ILE A 5 3.66 -31.95 -12.99
C ILE A 5 2.35 -31.43 -13.62
N SER A 6 1.44 -32.32 -14.00
CA SER A 6 0.15 -31.92 -14.58
C SER A 6 -0.77 -31.21 -13.59
N VAL A 7 -0.75 -31.63 -12.32
CA VAL A 7 -1.52 -31.00 -11.24
C VAL A 7 -1.00 -29.59 -10.95
N ILE A 8 0.31 -29.38 -10.97
CA ILE A 8 0.93 -28.06 -10.72
C ILE A 8 0.55 -27.04 -11.82
N CYS A 9 0.48 -27.45 -13.08
CA CYS A 9 0.00 -26.58 -14.17
C CYS A 9 -1.48 -26.22 -14.02
N SER A 10 -2.34 -27.21 -13.73
CA SER A 10 -3.77 -26.97 -13.51
C SER A 10 -4.05 -26.02 -12.35
N VAL A 11 -3.24 -26.07 -11.28
CA VAL A 11 -3.41 -25.23 -10.10
C VAL A 11 -2.97 -23.78 -10.36
N LYS A 12 -1.89 -23.56 -11.13
CA LYS A 12 -1.46 -22.21 -11.55
C LYS A 12 -2.53 -21.49 -12.37
N ASP A 13 -3.21 -22.22 -13.25
CA ASP A 13 -4.29 -21.66 -14.06
C ASP A 13 -5.53 -21.29 -13.20
N THR A 14 -5.79 -22.01 -12.11
CA THR A 14 -6.87 -21.66 -11.16
C THR A 14 -6.60 -20.32 -10.47
N TYR A 15 -5.40 -20.11 -9.90
CA TYR A 15 -5.06 -18.86 -9.22
C TYR A 15 -5.01 -17.64 -10.16
N LYS A 16 -4.63 -17.86 -11.41
CA LYS A 16 -4.63 -16.80 -12.44
C LYS A 16 -6.06 -16.41 -12.84
N LYS A 17 -6.99 -17.36 -12.86
CA LYS A 17 -8.42 -17.08 -13.07
C LYS A 17 -9.03 -16.31 -11.90
N GLU A 18 -8.71 -16.69 -10.66
CA GLU A 18 -9.15 -15.95 -9.47
C GLU A 18 -8.62 -14.50 -9.46
N PHE A 19 -7.35 -14.30 -9.86
CA PHE A 19 -6.78 -12.96 -10.03
C PHE A 19 -7.55 -12.13 -11.06
N LEU A 20 -7.92 -12.75 -12.18
CA LEU A 20 -8.71 -12.08 -13.22
C LEU A 20 -10.11 -11.69 -12.73
N THR A 21 -10.78 -12.56 -11.97
CA THR A 21 -12.15 -12.33 -11.50
C THR A 21 -12.24 -11.43 -10.28
N ASN A 22 -11.19 -11.33 -9.48
CA ASN A 22 -11.24 -10.58 -8.22
C ASN A 22 -10.50 -9.24 -8.32
N GLN A 23 -9.40 -9.16 -9.08
CA GLN A 23 -8.54 -7.96 -9.10
C GLN A 23 -8.59 -7.21 -10.45
N LEU A 24 -8.78 -7.90 -11.57
CA LEU A 24 -8.80 -7.27 -12.90
C LEU A 24 -10.21 -7.05 -13.48
N VAL A 25 -11.28 -7.29 -12.72
CA VAL A 25 -12.67 -7.08 -13.22
C VAL A 25 -12.94 -5.62 -13.53
N GLU A 26 -12.43 -4.71 -12.70
CA GLU A 26 -12.59 -3.26 -12.89
C GLU A 26 -11.53 -2.68 -13.85
N ALA A 27 -10.56 -3.49 -14.28
CA ALA A 27 -9.47 -3.03 -15.12
C ALA A 27 -9.94 -2.78 -16.55
N GLN A 28 -9.82 -1.53 -17.01
CA GLN A 28 -10.12 -1.17 -18.39
C GLN A 28 -8.90 -1.44 -19.29
N ILE A 29 -8.89 -2.63 -19.90
CA ILE A 29 -7.88 -3.00 -20.91
C ILE A 29 -8.37 -2.53 -22.28
N ASN A 30 -7.49 -1.87 -23.04
CA ASN A 30 -7.80 -1.36 -24.38
C ASN A 30 -8.39 -2.48 -25.28
N PRO A 31 -9.60 -2.29 -25.85
CA PRO A 31 -10.27 -3.31 -26.67
C PRO A 31 -9.57 -3.57 -28.01
N SER A 32 -8.71 -2.65 -28.49
CA SER A 32 -7.97 -2.81 -29.75
C SER A 32 -6.77 -3.77 -29.65
N LEU A 33 -6.45 -4.28 -28.45
CA LEU A 33 -5.36 -5.23 -28.25
C LEU A 33 -5.68 -6.59 -28.87
N SER A 34 -4.69 -7.18 -29.55
CA SER A 34 -4.83 -8.54 -30.05
C SER A 34 -4.99 -9.55 -28.88
N PRO A 35 -5.65 -10.70 -29.11
CA PRO A 35 -5.85 -11.69 -28.06
C PRO A 35 -4.54 -12.19 -27.44
N LYS A 36 -3.48 -12.29 -28.24
CA LYS A 36 -2.14 -12.69 -27.79
C LYS A 36 -1.54 -11.64 -26.86
N MET A 37 -1.52 -10.37 -27.28
CA MET A 37 -0.99 -9.27 -26.47
C MET A 37 -1.76 -9.10 -25.17
N ARG A 38 -3.08 -9.29 -25.18
CA ARG A 38 -3.90 -9.25 -23.98
C ARG A 38 -3.52 -10.38 -23.01
N HIS A 39 -3.24 -11.57 -23.52
CA HIS A 39 -2.75 -12.68 -22.70
C HIS A 39 -1.40 -12.34 -22.08
N ASP A 40 -0.43 -11.93 -22.91
CA ASP A 40 0.92 -11.56 -22.45
C ASP A 40 0.88 -10.46 -21.37
N LEU A 41 -0.01 -9.48 -21.52
CA LEU A 41 -0.22 -8.41 -20.54
C LEU A 41 -0.73 -8.94 -19.20
N ILE A 42 -1.75 -9.81 -19.22
CA ILE A 42 -2.28 -10.46 -18.02
C ILE A 42 -1.20 -11.30 -17.33
N ASP A 43 -0.34 -11.95 -18.10
CA ASP A 43 0.76 -12.76 -17.59
C ASP A 43 1.78 -11.91 -16.84
N VAL A 44 2.11 -10.74 -17.38
CA VAL A 44 2.97 -9.75 -16.72
C VAL A 44 2.32 -9.25 -15.44
N PHE A 45 1.05 -8.85 -15.47
CA PHE A 45 0.34 -8.39 -14.27
C PHE A 45 0.28 -9.45 -13.18
N TYR A 46 -0.01 -10.70 -13.54
CA TYR A 46 -0.04 -11.79 -12.58
C TYR A 46 1.35 -12.06 -11.98
N THR A 47 2.40 -12.02 -12.80
CA THR A 47 3.79 -12.22 -12.37
C THR A 47 4.25 -11.10 -11.42
N CYS A 48 3.87 -9.86 -11.72
CA CYS A 48 4.23 -8.67 -10.96
C CYS A 48 3.18 -8.25 -9.93
N LYS A 49 2.19 -9.09 -9.60
CA LYS A 49 1.03 -8.71 -8.76
C LYS A 49 1.40 -8.08 -7.40
N ASN A 50 2.51 -8.51 -6.81
CA ASN A 50 2.99 -8.01 -5.51
C ASN A 50 3.68 -6.64 -5.60
N ALA A 51 3.99 -6.15 -6.82
CA ALA A 51 4.55 -4.82 -7.02
C ALA A 51 3.47 -3.72 -7.02
N PHE A 52 2.19 -4.11 -7.13
CA PHE A 52 1.07 -3.18 -7.11
C PHE A 52 0.49 -3.06 -5.69
N ALA A 53 -0.06 -1.89 -5.39
CA ALA A 53 -0.87 -1.70 -4.20
C ALA A 53 -2.13 -2.58 -4.30
N SER A 54 -2.53 -3.19 -3.19
CA SER A 54 -3.77 -3.95 -3.07
C SER A 54 -4.58 -3.44 -1.88
N ASP A 55 -5.86 -3.83 -1.79
CA ASP A 55 -6.71 -3.43 -0.66
C ASP A 55 -6.15 -3.88 0.71
N ASN A 56 -5.42 -5.00 0.72
CA ASN A 56 -4.76 -5.51 1.92
C ASN A 56 -3.41 -4.85 2.20
N GLU A 57 -2.71 -4.40 1.14
CA GLU A 57 -1.39 -3.77 1.22
C GLU A 57 -1.36 -2.50 0.34
N PRO A 58 -1.97 -1.38 0.79
CA PRO A 58 -2.20 -0.21 -0.06
C PRO A 58 -0.93 0.63 -0.30
N LEU A 59 0.07 0.52 0.57
CA LEU A 59 1.34 1.27 0.45
C LEU A 59 2.44 0.46 -0.24
N GLY A 60 2.17 -0.81 -0.60
CA GLY A 60 3.18 -1.74 -1.07
C GLY A 60 4.17 -2.11 0.03
N THR A 61 4.89 -3.22 -0.18
CA THR A 61 5.79 -3.79 0.83
C THR A 61 7.13 -3.02 0.90
N ILE A 62 7.12 -1.73 1.29
CA ILE A 62 8.35 -0.95 1.53
C ILE A 62 8.96 -1.39 2.87
N LYS A 63 9.79 -2.43 2.84
CA LYS A 63 10.57 -2.89 4.01
C LYS A 63 11.95 -2.25 3.94
N TRP A 64 12.49 -1.83 5.09
CA TRP A 64 13.88 -1.35 5.27
C TRP A 64 14.21 0.09 4.85
N HIS A 65 13.26 1.02 4.94
CA HIS A 65 13.51 2.46 4.77
C HIS A 65 13.30 3.25 6.08
N GLU A 66 13.82 2.71 7.18
CA GLU A 66 13.91 3.47 8.43
C GLU A 66 14.95 4.58 8.23
N VAL A 67 14.54 5.82 8.47
CA VAL A 67 15.41 6.99 8.34
C VAL A 67 15.76 7.45 9.74
N ASP A 68 17.06 7.44 10.05
CA ASP A 68 17.58 8.08 11.26
C ASP A 68 17.84 9.56 10.96
N ILE A 69 17.13 10.45 11.67
CA ILE A 69 17.23 11.90 11.50
C ILE A 69 18.01 12.46 12.69
N THR A 70 19.31 12.65 12.51
CA THR A 70 20.20 13.22 13.54
C THR A 70 20.11 14.75 13.54
N LEU A 71 19.89 15.35 14.71
CA LEU A 71 19.95 16.79 14.90
C LEU A 71 21.40 17.28 14.97
N ASN A 72 21.70 18.44 14.40
CA ASN A 72 23.03 19.07 14.46
C ASN A 72 23.33 19.74 15.82
N ILE A 73 22.53 19.46 16.85
CA ILE A 73 22.59 20.11 18.17
C ILE A 73 22.52 19.06 19.28
N ASP A 74 23.26 19.31 20.35
CA ASP A 74 23.25 18.46 21.53
C ASP A 74 22.09 18.79 22.48
N ARG A 75 21.65 17.81 23.29
CA ARG A 75 20.63 18.03 24.33
C ARG A 75 21.12 19.08 25.35
N PRO A 76 20.23 19.93 25.90
CA PRO A 76 18.78 19.92 25.72
C PRO A 76 18.37 20.59 24.41
N TYR A 77 17.55 19.90 23.63
CA TYR A 77 16.96 20.47 22.42
C TYR A 77 16.18 21.76 22.78
N PRO A 78 16.18 22.78 21.92
CA PRO A 78 15.35 23.95 22.13
C PRO A 78 13.91 23.47 22.34
N GLN A 79 13.27 23.94 23.41
CA GLN A 79 11.89 23.56 23.70
C GLN A 79 11.07 23.91 22.47
N VAL A 80 10.52 22.89 21.80
CA VAL A 80 9.68 23.08 20.62
C VAL A 80 8.65 24.16 20.99
N PRO A 81 8.51 25.24 20.19
CA PRO A 81 7.43 26.18 20.42
C PRO A 81 6.12 25.39 20.35
N ARG A 82 5.47 25.17 21.50
CA ARG A 82 4.15 24.55 21.56
C ARG A 82 3.13 25.54 21.02
N ARG A 83 3.22 25.84 19.73
CA ARG A 83 2.24 26.65 19.04
C ARG A 83 0.96 25.81 19.01
N PRO A 84 -0.18 26.35 19.47
CA PRO A 84 -1.43 25.65 19.29
C PRO A 84 -1.65 25.42 17.79
N ALA A 85 -2.26 24.30 17.44
CA ALA A 85 -2.68 24.06 16.07
C ALA A 85 -3.61 25.20 15.63
N TYR A 86 -3.45 25.65 14.39
CA TYR A 86 -4.35 26.64 13.83
C TYR A 86 -5.79 26.10 13.78
N PRO A 87 -6.81 26.93 14.05
CA PRO A 87 -8.19 26.49 14.00
C PRO A 87 -8.57 26.10 12.57
N ALA A 88 -9.06 24.88 12.40
CA ALA A 88 -9.63 24.40 11.14
C ALA A 88 -11.15 24.67 11.10
N SER A 89 -11.71 24.85 9.90
CA SER A 89 -13.16 24.94 9.75
C SER A 89 -13.84 23.60 10.08
N PRO A 90 -15.11 23.58 10.51
CA PRO A 90 -15.81 22.34 10.86
C PRO A 90 -15.79 21.31 9.73
N ARG A 91 -16.06 21.75 8.50
CA ARG A 91 -16.01 20.92 7.29
C ARG A 91 -14.61 20.36 7.02
N ALA A 92 -13.57 21.18 7.20
CA ALA A 92 -12.20 20.73 7.00
C ALA A 92 -11.81 19.68 8.07
N ARG A 93 -12.25 19.89 9.32
CA ARG A 93 -11.97 18.97 10.42
C ARG A 93 -12.58 17.59 10.18
N GLU A 94 -13.82 17.53 9.72
CA GLU A 94 -14.49 16.26 9.40
C GLU A 94 -13.81 15.49 8.26
N ALA A 95 -13.35 16.19 7.21
CA ALA A 95 -12.62 15.58 6.12
C ALA A 95 -11.24 15.07 6.57
N LEU A 96 -10.52 15.88 7.36
CA LEU A 96 -9.22 15.51 7.91
C LEU A 96 -9.33 14.33 8.87
N GLU A 97 -10.37 14.26 9.69
CA GLU A 97 -10.56 13.18 10.65
C GLU A 97 -10.67 11.81 9.97
N LYS A 98 -11.38 11.72 8.83
CA LYS A 98 -11.46 10.49 8.02
C LYS A 98 -10.07 10.04 7.55
N HIS A 99 -9.30 10.95 6.96
CA HIS A 99 -7.97 10.62 6.46
C HIS A 99 -6.97 10.30 7.58
N ILE A 100 -7.05 10.99 8.72
CA ILE A 100 -6.22 10.68 9.89
C ILE A 100 -6.53 9.26 10.40
N GLN A 101 -7.81 8.88 10.47
CA GLN A 101 -8.21 7.52 10.88
C GLN A 101 -7.69 6.46 9.90
N GLU A 102 -7.78 6.70 8.59
CA GLU A 102 -7.21 5.83 7.56
C GLU A 102 -5.70 5.65 7.78
N LEU A 103 -4.95 6.74 7.95
CA LEU A 103 -3.50 6.67 8.17
C LEU A 103 -3.09 5.99 9.47
N ILE A 104 -3.92 6.07 10.52
CA ILE A 104 -3.71 5.32 11.77
C ILE A 104 -3.91 3.81 11.52
N GLN A 105 -4.97 3.43 10.80
CA GLN A 105 -5.24 2.02 10.46
C GLN A 105 -4.12 1.42 9.60
N LEU A 106 -3.54 2.22 8.71
CA LEU A 106 -2.39 1.83 7.89
C LEU A 106 -1.06 1.76 8.67
N GLY A 107 -1.04 2.16 9.94
CA GLY A 107 0.18 2.18 10.76
C GLY A 107 1.18 3.29 10.38
N VAL A 108 0.77 4.25 9.54
CA VAL A 108 1.59 5.40 9.14
C VAL A 108 1.65 6.44 10.27
N LEU A 109 0.53 6.65 10.95
CA LEU A 109 0.43 7.56 12.09
C LEU A 109 0.25 6.78 13.39
N LYS A 110 1.03 7.14 14.42
CA LYS A 110 0.90 6.63 15.79
C LYS A 110 0.68 7.80 16.74
N LYS A 111 -0.19 7.61 17.74
CA LYS A 111 -0.32 8.55 18.85
C LYS A 111 0.89 8.44 19.77
N VAL A 112 1.63 9.54 19.93
CA VAL A 112 2.80 9.66 20.81
C VAL A 112 2.41 10.48 22.04
N CYS A 113 2.83 10.03 23.23
CA CYS A 113 2.59 10.78 24.47
C CYS A 113 3.70 11.82 24.71
N HIS A 114 3.40 12.87 25.45
CA HIS A 114 4.37 13.93 25.79
C HIS A 114 5.62 13.45 26.54
N ASN A 115 5.57 12.24 27.12
CA ASN A 115 6.65 11.66 27.91
C ASN A 115 7.38 10.52 27.19
N GLU A 116 7.00 10.20 25.95
CA GLU A 116 7.69 9.18 25.15
C GLU A 116 8.93 9.84 24.53
N GLU A 117 10.12 9.44 24.96
CA GLU A 117 11.36 9.82 24.26
C GLU A 117 11.35 9.12 22.90
N VAL A 118 11.21 9.93 21.84
CA VAL A 118 11.37 9.51 20.44
C VAL A 118 12.84 9.70 20.06
#